data_AF-A0AA88DKZ4-F1
#
_entry.id   AF-A0AA88DKZ4-F1
#
_cell.length_a   1.000
_cell.length_b   1.000
_cell.length_c   1.000
_cell.angle_alpha   90.00
_cell.angle_beta   90.00
_cell.angle_gamma   90.00
#
_symmetry.space_group_name_H-M   'P 1'
#
loop_
_entity.id
_entity.type
_entity.pdbx_description
1 polymer ?
#
loop_
_entity_poly.entity_id
_entity_poly.type
_entity_poly.pdbx_seq_one_letter_code
_entity_poly.pdbx_strand_id
1 'polypeptide(L)'
;MLDMFRPEIVVVIDSGERLPTIVAECVERPLRAQYRLAQAKQEMVKFFEEKKKEKLQLKQNQGNQLNSQGNRANLNGNHSKQNHNK
;
A
#
# COMPACT_ATOMS: atom_id res chain seq x y z
N MET A 1 13.35 23.24 28.00
CA MET A 1 12.90 24.08 26.85
C MET A 1 12.16 23.24 25.82
N LEU A 2 12.56 21.99 25.57
CA LEU A 2 11.86 21.10 24.64
C LEU A 2 10.54 20.52 25.21
N ASP A 3 10.32 20.62 26.52
CA ASP A 3 9.15 20.09 27.24
C ASP A 3 7.81 20.69 26.79
N MET A 4 7.85 21.81 26.06
CA MET A 4 6.68 22.48 25.49
C MET A 4 6.24 21.87 24.15
N PHE A 5 7.07 21.01 23.55
CA PHE A 5 6.76 20.37 22.26
C PHE A 5 6.22 18.96 22.47
N ARG A 6 5.43 18.50 21.49
CA ARG A 6 4.96 17.12 21.49
C ARG A 6 6.14 16.14 21.44
N PRO A 7 6.06 14.99 22.12
CA PRO A 7 7.17 14.04 22.18
C PRO A 7 7.72 13.63 20.81
N GLU A 8 6.86 13.42 19.81
CA GLU A 8 7.28 13.04 18.46
C GLU A 8 8.11 14.13 17.75
N ILE A 9 7.89 15.40 18.10
CA ILE A 9 8.65 16.53 17.59
C ILE A 9 9.96 16.67 18.36
N VAL A 10 9.91 16.48 19.69
CA VAL A 10 11.09 16.52 20.57
C VAL A 10 12.14 15.51 20.10
N VAL A 11 11.75 14.26 19.86
CA VAL A 11 12.67 13.21 19.38
C VAL A 11 13.38 13.62 18.09
N VAL A 12 12.66 14.25 17.15
CA VAL A 12 13.23 14.69 15.87
C VAL A 12 14.20 15.86 16.09
N ILE A 13 13.87 16.82 16.96
CA ILE A 13 14.75 17.95 17.26
C ILE A 13 16.01 17.50 18.02
N ASP A 14 15.83 16.60 18.99
CA ASP A 14 16.88 16.11 19.90
C ASP A 14 17.84 15.13 19.21
N SER A 15 17.37 14.41 18.18
CA SER A 15 18.22 13.62 17.29
C SER A 15 19.18 14.44 16.42
N GLY A 16 19.05 15.77 16.40
CA GLY A 16 19.95 16.66 15.68
C GLY A 16 21.31 16.81 16.36
N GLU A 17 22.36 17.13 15.60
CA GLU A 17 23.75 17.23 16.10
C GLU A 17 23.95 18.19 17.27
N ARG A 18 23.07 19.19 17.42
CA ARG A 18 23.15 20.18 18.51
C ARG A 18 21.76 20.60 18.94
N LEU A 19 21.57 20.72 20.25
CA LEU A 19 20.36 21.32 20.83
C LEU A 19 20.17 22.77 20.36
N PRO A 20 18.91 23.25 20.24
CA PRO A 20 18.63 24.66 19.98
C PRO A 20 19.28 25.53 21.07
N THR A 21 20.00 26.57 20.65
CA THR A 21 20.75 27.47 21.54
C THR A 21 20.18 28.88 21.58
N ILE A 22 19.33 29.23 20.61
CA ILE A 22 18.63 30.53 20.57
C ILE A 22 17.13 30.32 20.34
N VAL A 23 16.34 31.32 20.73
CA VAL A 23 14.86 31.30 20.61
C VAL A 23 14.41 31.05 19.17
N ALA A 24 15.09 31.64 18.18
CA ALA A 24 14.76 31.43 16.77
C ALA A 24 14.86 29.94 16.39
N GLU A 25 15.90 29.23 16.84
CA GLU A 25 16.06 27.80 16.60
C GLU A 25 14.98 26.98 17.31
N CYS A 26 14.57 27.39 18.51
CA CYS A 26 13.46 26.78 19.24
C CYS A 26 12.12 26.93 18.51
N VAL A 27 11.99 27.84 17.54
CA VAL A 27 10.76 28.01 16.75
C VAL A 27 10.90 27.32 15.39
N GLU A 28 12.00 27.58 14.68
CA GLU A 28 12.21 27.07 13.32
C GLU A 28 12.33 25.54 13.27
N ARG A 29 13.05 24.94 14.21
CA ARG A 29 13.30 23.49 14.19
C ARG A 29 12.03 22.67 14.43
N PRO A 30 11.19 22.97 15.44
CA PRO A 30 9.89 22.29 15.57
C PRO A 30 8.98 22.51 14.37
N LEU A 31 8.94 23.71 13.78
CA LEU A 31 8.12 23.96 12.59
C LEU A 31 8.54 23.07 11.42
N ARG A 32 9.85 22.96 11.16
CA ARG A 32 10.39 22.05 10.12
C ARG A 32 10.10 20.59 10.45
N ALA A 33 10.26 20.18 11.71
CA ALA A 33 9.99 18.81 12.14
C ALA A 33 8.50 18.46 11.96
N GLN A 34 7.58 19.36 12.33
CA GLN A 34 6.15 19.17 12.10
C GLN A 34 5.81 19.03 10.62
N TYR A 35 6.37 19.90 9.77
CA TYR A 35 6.16 19.83 8.33
C TYR A 35 6.61 18.47 7.76
N ARG A 36 7.81 18.02 8.10
CA ARG A 36 8.35 16.73 7.67
C ARG A 36 7.51 15.55 8.17
N LEU A 37 7.07 15.60 9.42
CA LEU A 37 6.23 14.54 10.00
C LEU A 37 4.87 14.47 9.28
N ALA A 38 4.27 15.61 8.97
CA ALA A 38 3.03 15.67 8.21
C ALA A 38 3.20 15.09 6.80
N GLN A 39 4.29 15.45 6.12
CA GLN A 39 4.63 14.91 4.80
C GLN A 39 4.82 13.39 4.84
N ALA A 40 5.62 12.87 5.79
CA ALA A 40 5.84 11.44 5.94
C ALA A 40 4.54 10.66 6.20
N LYS A 41 3.62 11.22 7.00
CA LYS A 41 2.28 10.64 7.20
C LYS A 41 1.47 10.58 5.92
N GLN A 42 1.48 11.65 5.11
CA GLN A 42 0.78 11.65 3.82
C GLN A 42 1.37 10.61 2.86
N GLU A 43 2.69 10.48 2.80
CA GLU A 43 3.37 9.48 1.97
C GLU A 43 3.04 8.06 2.43
N MET A 44 3.02 7.80 3.74
CA MET A 44 2.59 6.51 4.28
C MET A 44 1.13 6.18 3.91
N VAL A 45 0.21 7.15 4.03
CA VAL A 45 -1.19 6.94 3.65
C VAL A 45 -1.29 6.58 2.16
N LYS A 46 -0.58 7.30 1.29
CA LYS A 46 -0.53 6.98 -0.15
C LYS A 46 0.00 5.57 -0.40
N PHE A 47 1.11 5.21 0.25
CA PHE A 47 1.70 3.88 0.13
C PHE A 47 0.73 2.77 0.55
N PHE A 48 0.01 2.94 1.66
CA PHE A 48 -0.98 1.96 2.11
C PHE A 48 -2.19 1.85 1.18
N GLU A 49 -2.68 2.98 0.65
CA GLU A 49 -3.77 2.98 -0.33
C GLU A 49 -3.35 2.31 -1.64
N GLU A 50 -2.13 2.56 -2.14
CA GLU A 50 -1.58 1.89 -3.32
C GLU A 50 -1.44 0.38 -3.09
N LYS A 51 -0.87 -0.03 -1.95
CA LYS A 51 -0.73 -1.45 -1.58
C LYS A 51 -2.09 -2.14 -1.46
N LYS A 52 -3.12 -1.44 -0.97
CA LYS A 52 -4.50 -1.96 -0.89
C LYS A 52 -5.09 -2.16 -2.29
N LYS A 53 -4.86 -1.23 -3.22
CA LYS A 53 -5.28 -1.34 -4.63
C LYS A 53 -4.57 -2.49 -5.35
N GLU A 54 -3.26 -2.65 -5.14
CA GLU A 54 -2.47 -3.76 -5.68
C GLU A 54 -3.02 -5.12 -5.21
N LYS A 55 -3.29 -5.25 -3.90
CA LYS A 55 -3.89 -6.47 -3.33
C LYS A 55 -5.29 -6.76 -3.88
N LEU A 56 -6.07 -5.72 -4.18
CA LEU A 56 -7.40 -5.88 -4.78
C LEU A 56 -7.31 -6.33 -6.25
N GLN A 57 -6.40 -5.75 -7.03
CA GLN A 57 -6.14 -6.18 -8.42
C GLN A 57 -5.62 -7.62 -8.49
N LEU A 58 -4.72 -8.02 -7.58
CA LEU A 58 -4.21 -9.39 -7.52
C LEU A 58 -5.34 -10.40 -7.24
N LYS A 59 -6.28 -10.07 -6.33
CA LYS A 59 -7.46 -10.91 -6.06
C LYS A 59 -8.42 -10.99 -7.26
N GLN A 60 -8.65 -9.89 -7.98
CA GLN A 60 -9.47 -9.92 -9.19
C GLN A 60 -8.84 -10.77 -10.30
N ASN A 61 -7.52 -10.67 -10.47
CA ASN A 61 -6.79 -11.46 -11.47
C ASN A 61 -6.75 -12.96 -11.13
N GLN A 62 -6.70 -13.35 -9.85
CA GLN A 62 -6.85 -14.75 -9.43
C GLN A 62 -8.28 -15.29 -9.60
N GLY A 63 -9.32 -14.48 -9.34
CA GLY A 63 -10.71 -14.86 -9.59
C GLY A 63 -11.01 -15.11 -11.07
N ASN A 64 -10.38 -14.33 -11.96
CA ASN A 64 -10.53 -14.51 -13.41
C ASN A 64 -9.75 -15.72 -13.96
N GLN A 65 -8.67 -16.15 -13.32
CA GLN A 65 -7.95 -17.39 -13.70
C GLN A 65 -8.72 -18.66 -13.31
N LEU A 66 -9.40 -18.68 -12.16
CA LEU A 66 -10.23 -19.83 -11.76
C LEU A 66 -11.50 -19.98 -12.62
N ASN A 67 -12.08 -18.86 -13.07
CA ASN A 67 -13.26 -18.90 -13.96
C ASN A 67 -12.92 -19.17 -15.44
N SER A 68 -11.65 -19.13 -15.85
CA SER A 68 -11.23 -19.44 -17.23
C SER A 68 -10.69 -20.87 -17.39
N GLN A 69 -10.40 -21.58 -16.31
CA GLN A 69 -10.00 -22.99 -16.36
C GLN A 69 -11.20 -23.98 -16.33
N GLY A 70 -12.40 -23.50 -16.02
CA GLY A 70 -13.63 -24.31 -15.94
C GLY A 70 -14.40 -24.52 -17.27
N ASN A 71 -14.00 -23.88 -18.37
CA ASN A 71 -14.82 -23.86 -19.61
C ASN A 71 -14.19 -24.56 -20.84
N ARG A 72 -13.20 -25.43 -20.64
CA ARG A 72 -12.62 -26.24 -21.74
C ARG A 72 -12.76 -27.74 -21.50
N ALA A 73 -14.00 -28.22 -21.47
CA ALA A 73 -14.30 -29.64 -21.62
C ALA A 73 -15.64 -29.83 -22.36
N ASN A 74 -15.70 -29.40 -23.62
CA ASN A 74 -16.67 -29.95 -24.55
C ASN A 74 -15.96 -30.25 -25.87
N LEU A 75 -15.07 -31.26 -25.81
CA LEU A 75 -14.54 -31.90 -26.99
C LEU A 75 -15.60 -32.88 -27.48
N ASN A 76 -16.25 -32.44 -28.54
CA ASN A 76 -17.06 -33.19 -29.49
C ASN A 76 -16.43 -34.56 -29.83
N GLY A 77 -17.24 -35.62 -29.80
CA GLY A 77 -16.80 -36.95 -30.21
C GLY A 77 -17.82 -38.05 -29.92
N ASN A 78 -18.98 -38.01 -30.57
CA ASN A 78 -19.74 -39.25 -30.79
C ASN A 78 -20.36 -39.26 -32.18
N HIS A 79 -19.53 -39.71 -33.13
CA HIS A 79 -19.92 -40.07 -34.47
C HIS A 79 -20.83 -41.30 -34.47
N SER A 80 -21.93 -41.18 -35.22
CA SER A 80 -22.49 -42.21 -36.13
C SER A 80 -22.87 -43.58 -35.53
N LYS A 81 -24.15 -43.75 -35.19
CA LYS A 81 -24.78 -45.07 -35.16
C LYS A 81 -25.08 -45.51 -36.60
N GLN A 82 -24.21 -46.32 -37.19
CA GLN A 82 -24.55 -47.10 -38.39
C GLN A 82 -25.51 -48.24 -37.99
N ASN A 83 -26.73 -48.20 -38.55
CA ASN A 83 -27.64 -49.34 -38.56
C ASN A 83 -27.20 -50.32 -39.65
N HIS A 84 -26.89 -51.56 -39.30
CA HIS A 84 -26.91 -52.72 -40.18
C HIS A 84 -27.63 -53.84 -39.42
N ASN A 85 -28.87 -54.14 -39.81
CA ASN A 85 -29.48 -55.43 -39.50
C ASN A 85 -29.59 -56.22 -40.80
N LYS A 86 -29.07 -57.44 -40.73
CA LYS A 86 -29.29 -58.54 -41.67
C LYS A 86 -30.73 -59.05 -41.61
#